data_AF-A0A835KXG2-F1
#
_entry.id   AF-A0A835KXG2-F1
#
_cell.length_a   1.000
_cell.length_b   1.000
_cell.length_c   1.000
_cell.angle_alpha   90.00
_cell.angle_beta   90.00
_cell.angle_gamma   90.00
#
_symmetry.space_group_name_H-M   'P 1'
#
loop_
_entity.id
_entity.type
_entity.pdbx_description
1 polymer ?
#
loop_
_entity_poly.entity_id
_entity_poly.type
_entity_poly.pdbx_seq_one_letter_code
_entity_poly.pdbx_strand_id
1 'polypeptide(L)'
;MASFHKITLLVLMLCMVALGRAEYAKYKDPKQPLAARIHDLLGRMTLAEKIGQMTQIERADATPDTLANHFIGSVFSAGGSVPAAPRDSAETWASMVNEKQKAALSTRLGIPIIYGTDANHGNCYAYKATIFPHNIGLGATRQYVGAGGTFMGMDQNNTVIDAHGLLSIHMAPYYNAIIRGVSTVMISYSSWNGVKTHANHFLITDFLKNRLKFREHRDLAREAVRKSMVLLKNGKSAHTPLLPLPKKVGKILVAGSHADNLGYQCGGWTMSWQGESGNNFTAGTTILSAIKGTVDPATQVIYSENPDAGVVAGDKYDYAIVAVGEAPYAEELGDNLNLTIPAPGESVIQSVCKVTKCVVVLVSGRPLVVEPYLSDMDALVAAWLPGTEGQGVADVLFGDYGFTGKLPLTWFRSVEQLPMNVGDAHYDPLFPFGFGLTTTGTK
;
A
#
# COMPACT_ATOMS: atom_id res chain seq x y z
N MET A 1 -28.37 63.13 46.88
CA MET A 1 -28.65 62.02 45.93
C MET A 1 -27.89 62.14 44.60
N ALA A 2 -27.81 63.31 43.95
CA ALA A 2 -27.19 63.45 42.61
C ALA A 2 -25.71 63.02 42.47
N SER A 3 -24.89 63.13 43.53
CA SER A 3 -23.47 62.74 43.49
C SER A 3 -23.27 61.21 43.37
N PHE A 4 -24.05 60.43 44.14
CA PHE A 4 -23.99 58.97 44.11
C PHE A 4 -24.31 58.40 42.72
N HIS A 5 -25.34 58.93 42.04
CA HIS A 5 -25.71 58.49 40.68
C HIS A 5 -24.58 58.67 39.66
N LYS A 6 -23.78 59.74 39.76
CA LYS A 6 -22.64 59.97 38.86
C LYS A 6 -21.51 58.96 39.09
N ILE A 7 -21.24 58.60 40.34
CA ILE A 7 -20.23 57.59 40.68
C ILE A 7 -20.70 56.19 40.23
N THR A 8 -21.97 55.84 40.46
CA THR A 8 -22.52 54.55 40.00
C THR A 8 -22.51 54.41 38.47
N LEU A 9 -22.84 55.48 37.71
CA LEU A 9 -22.72 55.45 36.25
C LEU A 9 -21.25 55.31 35.79
N LEU A 10 -20.32 56.02 36.43
CA LEU A 10 -18.89 55.94 36.08
C LEU A 10 -18.34 54.54 36.34
N VAL A 11 -18.71 53.92 37.47
CA VAL A 11 -18.34 52.53 37.80
C VAL A 11 -19.00 51.53 36.83
N LEU A 12 -20.27 51.71 36.45
CA LEU A 12 -20.88 50.87 35.41
C LEU A 12 -20.19 51.01 34.05
N MET A 13 -19.82 52.23 33.64
CA MET A 13 -19.06 52.45 32.40
C MET A 13 -17.66 51.80 32.48
N LEU A 14 -16.94 51.95 33.59
CA LEU A 14 -15.66 51.30 33.81
C LEU A 14 -15.78 49.76 33.82
N CYS A 15 -16.85 49.20 34.41
CA CYS A 15 -17.14 47.77 34.33
C CYS A 15 -17.49 47.31 32.91
N MET A 16 -18.21 48.12 32.11
CA MET A 16 -18.48 47.78 30.70
C MET A 16 -17.27 47.95 29.78
N VAL A 17 -16.28 48.76 30.15
CA VAL A 17 -14.96 48.81 29.49
C VAL A 17 -14.05 47.66 29.95
N ALA A 18 -14.20 47.19 31.20
CA ALA A 18 -13.46 46.06 31.76
C ALA A 18 -14.02 44.68 31.37
N LEU A 19 -15.28 44.60 30.94
CA LEU A 19 -15.82 43.47 30.18
C LEU A 19 -15.20 43.46 28.78
N GLY A 20 -13.92 43.09 28.73
CA GLY A 20 -13.14 43.04 27.50
C GLY A 20 -13.87 42.24 26.43
N ARG A 21 -14.13 42.88 25.28
CA ARG A 21 -14.52 42.16 24.07
C ARG A 21 -13.50 41.06 23.85
N ALA A 22 -13.93 39.80 23.93
CA ALA A 22 -13.13 38.69 23.44
C ALA A 22 -12.74 39.02 22.00
N GLU A 23 -11.45 39.26 21.77
CA GLU A 23 -11.00 39.85 20.52
C GLU A 23 -11.36 38.92 19.36
N TYR A 24 -12.06 39.45 18.35
CA TYR A 24 -12.62 38.63 17.28
C TYR A 24 -11.51 37.96 16.47
N ALA A 25 -11.32 36.66 16.72
CA ALA A 25 -10.29 35.83 16.14
C ALA A 25 -10.75 35.27 14.78
N LYS A 26 -10.35 35.91 13.68
CA LYS A 26 -10.72 35.52 12.31
C LYS A 26 -10.36 34.07 12.00
N TYR A 27 -9.25 33.55 12.55
CA TYR A 27 -8.85 32.15 12.33
C TYR A 27 -9.88 31.12 12.82
N LYS A 28 -10.71 31.46 13.82
CA LYS A 28 -11.78 30.61 14.37
C LYS A 28 -13.09 30.70 13.59
N ASP A 29 -13.30 31.70 12.74
CA ASP A 29 -14.51 31.82 11.92
C ASP A 29 -14.38 30.98 10.62
N PRO A 30 -15.18 29.91 10.45
CA PRO A 30 -15.12 29.07 9.25
C PRO A 30 -15.64 29.78 7.99
N LYS A 31 -16.30 30.95 8.11
CA LYS A 31 -16.78 31.75 6.97
C LYS A 31 -15.68 32.61 6.35
N GLN A 32 -14.54 32.80 7.01
CA GLN A 32 -13.42 33.57 6.48
C GLN A 32 -12.63 32.76 5.42
N PRO A 33 -12.10 33.41 4.36
CA PRO A 33 -11.21 32.77 3.41
C PRO A 33 -10.00 32.10 4.11
N LEU A 34 -9.60 30.91 3.63
CA LEU A 34 -8.53 30.12 4.26
C LEU A 34 -7.23 30.92 4.46
N ALA A 35 -6.79 31.69 3.46
CA ALA A 35 -5.62 32.54 3.58
C ALA A 35 -5.75 33.60 4.69
N ALA A 36 -6.92 34.23 4.83
CA ALA A 36 -7.18 35.20 5.89
C ALA A 36 -7.14 34.56 7.29
N ARG A 37 -7.63 33.32 7.42
CA ARG A 37 -7.54 32.52 8.65
C ARG A 37 -6.08 32.17 9.00
N ILE A 38 -5.29 31.77 8.00
CA ILE A 38 -3.85 31.46 8.16
C ILE A 38 -3.06 32.70 8.60
N HIS A 39 -3.26 33.85 7.95
CA HIS A 39 -2.54 35.08 8.30
C HIS A 39 -2.90 35.60 9.70
N ASP A 40 -4.19 35.57 10.08
CA ASP A 40 -4.63 35.96 11.43
C ASP A 40 -4.06 35.01 12.51
N LEU A 41 -3.96 33.71 12.23
CA LEU A 41 -3.35 32.75 13.16
C LEU A 41 -1.83 32.96 13.29
N LEU A 42 -1.09 33.04 12.18
CA LEU A 42 0.37 33.22 12.17
C LEU A 42 0.83 34.52 12.85
N GLY A 43 0.00 35.58 12.77
CA GLY A 43 0.22 36.84 13.47
C GLY A 43 0.02 36.76 15.00
N ARG A 44 -0.76 35.77 15.48
CA ARG A 44 -1.04 35.54 16.90
C ARG A 44 -0.09 34.53 17.56
N MET A 45 0.66 33.77 16.79
CA MET A 45 1.55 32.70 17.26
C MET A 45 2.93 33.23 17.70
N THR A 46 3.35 32.80 18.89
CA THR A 46 4.73 32.85 19.39
C THR A 46 5.67 31.98 18.53
N LEU A 47 6.98 32.13 18.75
CA LEU A 47 7.98 31.27 18.09
C LEU A 47 7.83 29.80 18.54
N ALA A 48 7.54 29.54 19.81
CA ALA A 48 7.33 28.19 20.34
C ALA A 48 6.12 27.51 19.66
N GLU A 49 4.99 28.21 19.52
CA GLU A 49 3.82 27.69 18.80
C GLU A 49 4.13 27.44 17.30
N LYS A 50 5.00 28.24 16.67
CA LYS A 50 5.42 28.03 15.27
C LYS A 50 6.31 26.79 15.11
N ILE A 51 7.28 26.60 16.01
CA ILE A 51 8.14 25.41 16.02
C ILE A 51 7.32 24.16 16.35
N GLY A 52 6.42 24.23 17.34
CA GLY A 52 5.49 23.16 17.69
C GLY A 52 4.67 22.70 16.48
N GLN A 53 4.13 23.63 15.69
CA GLN A 53 3.39 23.30 14.45
C GLN A 53 4.26 22.64 13.36
N MET A 54 5.57 22.86 13.36
CA MET A 54 6.53 22.18 12.48
C MET A 54 7.04 20.84 13.05
N THR A 55 6.63 20.48 14.27
CA THR A 55 7.08 19.27 14.96
C THR A 55 6.05 18.15 14.84
N GLN A 56 6.51 16.98 14.36
CA GLN A 56 5.78 15.72 14.39
C GLN A 56 6.45 14.77 15.39
N ILE A 57 5.65 14.05 16.19
CA ILE A 57 6.13 13.08 17.19
C ILE A 57 5.36 11.75 17.09
N GLU A 58 5.96 10.67 17.61
CA GLU A 58 5.35 9.35 17.66
C GLU A 58 4.17 9.32 18.67
N ARG A 59 3.15 8.51 18.41
CA ARG A 59 1.91 8.42 19.20
C ARG A 59 2.09 7.94 20.64
N ALA A 60 3.20 7.26 20.97
CA ALA A 60 3.57 6.86 22.32
C ALA A 60 4.03 8.06 23.16
N ASP A 61 4.88 8.93 22.59
CA ASP A 61 5.43 10.11 23.26
C ASP A 61 4.44 11.30 23.32
N ALA A 62 3.41 11.26 22.47
CA ALA A 62 2.33 12.25 22.40
C ALA A 62 1.36 12.20 23.60
N THR A 63 1.85 12.42 24.81
CA THR A 63 1.03 12.58 26.03
C THR A 63 0.26 13.91 26.00
N PRO A 64 -0.83 14.08 26.78
CA PRO A 64 -1.54 15.35 26.87
C PRO A 64 -0.63 16.53 27.24
N ASP A 65 0.30 16.32 28.18
CA ASP A 65 1.26 17.35 28.62
C ASP A 65 2.29 17.67 27.53
N THR A 66 2.82 16.66 26.82
CA THR A 66 3.72 16.86 25.68
C THR A 66 3.05 17.73 24.63
N LEU A 67 1.80 17.41 24.27
CA LEU A 67 1.02 18.10 23.25
C LEU A 67 0.70 19.55 23.65
N ALA A 68 0.29 19.77 24.90
CA ALA A 68 -0.09 21.09 25.39
C ALA A 68 1.11 22.02 25.61
N ASN A 69 2.20 21.52 26.20
CA ASN A 69 3.36 22.34 26.58
C ASN A 69 4.30 22.65 25.41
N HIS A 70 4.34 21.80 24.38
CA HIS A 70 5.19 21.98 23.20
C HIS A 70 4.43 22.38 21.92
N PHE A 71 3.12 22.63 22.01
CA PHE A 71 2.27 23.13 20.91
C PHE A 71 2.35 22.29 19.62
N ILE A 72 2.53 20.98 19.79
CA ILE A 72 2.78 20.00 18.74
C ILE A 72 1.75 20.10 17.62
N GLY A 73 2.20 20.12 16.36
CA GLY A 73 1.36 20.23 15.18
C GLY A 73 0.92 18.89 14.60
N SER A 74 1.71 17.84 14.80
CA SER A 74 1.38 16.52 14.27
C SER A 74 1.78 15.37 15.19
N VAL A 75 0.98 14.32 15.16
CA VAL A 75 1.27 13.03 15.79
C VAL A 75 1.25 11.96 14.69
N PHE A 76 2.13 10.98 14.78
CA PHE A 76 2.26 9.91 13.80
C PHE A 76 2.22 8.54 14.47
N SER A 77 1.48 7.60 13.88
CA SER A 77 1.64 6.17 14.14
C SER A 77 2.61 5.58 13.11
N ALA A 78 3.80 5.20 13.56
CA ALA A 78 4.75 4.44 12.74
C ALA A 78 4.28 2.99 12.52
N GLY A 79 5.03 2.22 11.71
CA GLY A 79 4.64 0.86 11.33
C GLY A 79 4.36 -0.08 12.51
N GLY A 80 3.11 -0.54 12.63
CA GLY A 80 2.65 -1.36 13.75
C GLY A 80 2.34 -0.61 15.06
N SER A 81 2.46 0.73 15.10
CA SER A 81 2.17 1.57 16.27
C SER A 81 0.67 1.82 16.45
N VAL A 82 -0.03 0.76 16.85
CA VAL A 82 -1.49 0.72 17.08
C VAL A 82 -1.87 1.24 18.49
N PRO A 83 -3.13 1.68 18.71
CA PRO A 83 -3.61 2.07 20.04
C PRO A 83 -3.75 0.86 20.99
N ALA A 84 -4.12 -0.31 20.47
CA ALA A 84 -4.28 -1.55 21.22
C ALA A 84 -3.88 -2.77 20.36
N ALA A 85 -3.00 -3.63 20.88
CA ALA A 85 -2.55 -4.84 20.21
C ALA A 85 -3.15 -6.10 20.87
N PRO A 86 -3.34 -7.21 20.14
CA PRO A 86 -3.09 -7.41 18.71
C PRO A 86 -4.29 -7.03 17.82
N ARG A 87 -5.39 -6.53 18.41
CA ARG A 87 -6.62 -6.15 17.70
C ARG A 87 -7.18 -4.88 18.30
N ASP A 88 -7.44 -3.89 17.45
CA ASP A 88 -8.09 -2.64 17.77
C ASP A 88 -9.46 -2.52 17.10
N SER A 89 -10.12 -1.38 17.28
CA SER A 89 -11.34 -1.02 16.56
C SER A 89 -11.27 0.43 16.09
N ALA A 90 -12.15 0.80 15.15
CA ALA A 90 -12.26 2.17 14.67
C ALA A 90 -12.60 3.15 15.82
N GLU A 91 -13.39 2.71 16.79
CA GLU A 91 -13.74 3.46 18.00
C GLU A 91 -12.53 3.66 18.91
N THR A 92 -11.65 2.65 19.06
CA THR A 92 -10.40 2.77 19.83
C THR A 92 -9.44 3.77 19.17
N TRP A 93 -9.26 3.70 17.86
CA TRP A 93 -8.48 4.69 17.09
C TRP A 93 -9.06 6.10 17.25
N ALA A 94 -10.37 6.26 17.02
CA ALA A 94 -11.04 7.54 17.15
C ALA A 94 -10.92 8.12 18.57
N SER A 95 -11.04 7.28 19.61
CA SER A 95 -10.90 7.70 21.01
C SER A 95 -9.50 8.20 21.32
N MET A 96 -8.45 7.44 20.94
CA MET A 96 -7.06 7.88 21.12
C MET A 96 -6.79 9.21 20.39
N VAL A 97 -7.22 9.35 19.14
CA VAL A 97 -7.02 10.58 18.36
C VAL A 97 -7.80 11.74 18.99
N ASN A 98 -9.03 11.51 19.47
CA ASN A 98 -9.85 12.53 20.14
C ASN A 98 -9.24 13.02 21.46
N GLU A 99 -8.62 12.13 22.26
CA GLU A 99 -7.92 12.51 23.50
C GLU A 99 -6.71 13.42 23.20
N LYS A 100 -5.87 13.03 22.23
CA LYS A 100 -4.73 13.84 21.79
C LYS A 100 -5.19 15.17 21.18
N GLN A 101 -6.28 15.16 20.40
CA GLN A 101 -6.87 16.37 19.83
C GLN A 101 -7.42 17.30 20.94
N LYS A 102 -8.06 16.76 21.98
CA LYS A 102 -8.53 17.53 23.14
C LYS A 102 -7.38 18.21 23.88
N ALA A 103 -6.23 17.55 24.01
CA ALA A 103 -5.03 18.16 24.59
C ALA A 103 -4.51 19.34 23.75
N ALA A 104 -4.34 19.15 22.44
CA ALA A 104 -3.92 20.21 21.51
C ALA A 104 -4.90 21.42 21.49
N LEU A 105 -6.20 21.14 21.48
CA LEU A 105 -7.26 22.16 21.54
C LEU A 105 -7.34 22.90 22.88
N SER A 106 -6.72 22.39 23.95
CA SER A 106 -6.67 23.07 25.26
C SER A 106 -5.62 24.20 25.31
N THR A 107 -4.70 24.24 24.34
CA THR A 107 -3.69 25.30 24.22
C THR A 107 -4.31 26.69 24.00
N ARG A 108 -3.54 27.74 24.31
CA ARG A 108 -3.94 29.16 24.19
C ARG A 108 -4.63 29.53 22.86
N LEU A 109 -4.13 29.00 21.75
CA LEU A 109 -4.72 29.22 20.41
C LEU A 109 -5.70 28.10 20.00
N GLY A 110 -5.63 26.92 20.63
CA GLY A 110 -6.47 25.78 20.29
C GLY A 110 -6.29 25.34 18.84
N ILE A 111 -5.02 25.21 18.41
CA ILE A 111 -4.69 24.72 17.07
C ILE A 111 -4.79 23.18 17.11
N PRO A 112 -5.59 22.54 16.22
CA PRO A 112 -5.70 21.09 16.18
C PRO A 112 -4.41 20.45 15.64
N ILE A 113 -4.11 19.24 16.12
CA ILE A 113 -3.11 18.38 15.47
C ILE A 113 -3.65 17.78 14.17
N ILE A 114 -2.73 17.50 13.24
CA ILE A 114 -2.94 16.51 12.17
C ILE A 114 -2.34 15.16 12.59
N TYR A 115 -3.16 14.11 12.59
CA TYR A 115 -2.72 12.75 12.87
C TYR A 115 -2.35 12.05 11.57
N GLY A 116 -1.17 11.44 11.51
CA GLY A 116 -0.69 10.64 10.38
C GLY A 116 -0.50 9.16 10.73
N THR A 117 -0.60 8.32 9.72
CA THR A 117 -0.25 6.88 9.72
C THR A 117 0.14 6.53 8.30
N ASP A 118 1.02 5.56 8.09
CA ASP A 118 1.20 5.02 6.76
C ASP A 118 -0.05 4.24 6.34
N ALA A 119 -0.47 4.46 5.09
CA ALA A 119 -1.67 3.91 4.50
C ALA A 119 -1.39 3.48 3.04
N ASN A 120 -0.30 2.71 2.86
CA ASN A 120 0.40 2.48 1.60
C ASN A 120 -0.49 1.81 0.54
N HIS A 121 -1.45 1.02 0.99
CA HIS A 121 -2.35 0.18 0.19
C HIS A 121 -3.69 -0.04 0.91
N GLY A 122 -4.26 1.05 1.44
CA GLY A 122 -5.38 1.02 2.40
C GLY A 122 -4.90 1.46 3.78
N ASN A 123 -5.79 1.52 4.78
CA ASN A 123 -5.40 1.87 6.16
C ASN A 123 -4.75 0.66 6.85
N CYS A 124 -3.57 0.28 6.39
CA CYS A 124 -3.05 -1.08 6.46
C CYS A 124 -2.61 -1.55 7.86
N TYR A 125 -2.56 -0.66 8.85
CA TYR A 125 -2.33 -0.99 10.27
C TYR A 125 -3.59 -1.14 11.13
N ALA A 126 -4.76 -0.74 10.64
CA ALA A 126 -6.00 -0.87 11.40
C ALA A 126 -6.63 -2.25 11.20
N TYR A 127 -7.03 -2.91 12.30
CA TYR A 127 -7.61 -4.24 12.25
C TYR A 127 -8.85 -4.30 11.35
N LYS A 128 -8.89 -5.27 10.43
CA LYS A 128 -9.94 -5.47 9.40
C LYS A 128 -10.07 -4.35 8.35
N ALA A 129 -9.11 -3.43 8.23
CA ALA A 129 -9.06 -2.53 7.08
C ALA A 129 -9.02 -3.31 5.75
N THR A 130 -9.59 -2.75 4.69
CA THR A 130 -9.37 -3.33 3.34
C THR A 130 -7.95 -3.01 2.91
N ILE A 131 -7.24 -4.06 2.50
CA ILE A 131 -5.91 -3.99 1.94
C ILE A 131 -6.03 -4.16 0.42
N PHE A 132 -5.64 -3.13 -0.31
CA PHE A 132 -5.56 -3.11 -1.76
C PHE A 132 -4.30 -3.85 -2.24
N PRO A 133 -4.20 -4.21 -3.53
CA PRO A 133 -2.94 -4.63 -4.12
C PRO A 133 -1.85 -3.58 -3.90
N HIS A 134 -0.62 -4.02 -3.62
CA HIS A 134 0.53 -3.12 -3.60
C HIS A 134 0.73 -2.44 -4.96
N ASN A 135 1.47 -1.32 -4.95
CA ASN A 135 1.56 -0.41 -6.08
C ASN A 135 2.12 -1.05 -7.36
N ILE A 136 2.91 -2.13 -7.29
CA ILE A 136 3.32 -2.89 -8.48
C ILE A 136 2.11 -3.54 -9.19
N GLY A 137 1.18 -4.13 -8.44
CA GLY A 137 -0.06 -4.68 -9.01
C GLY A 137 -0.99 -3.61 -9.56
N LEU A 138 -1.12 -2.47 -8.87
CA LEU A 138 -1.82 -1.32 -9.43
C LEU A 138 -1.08 -0.79 -10.69
N GLY A 139 0.24 -0.87 -10.68
CA GLY A 139 1.14 -0.55 -11.79
C GLY A 139 0.88 -1.40 -13.02
N ALA A 140 0.53 -2.67 -12.84
CA ALA A 140 0.13 -3.56 -13.94
C ALA A 140 -1.17 -3.09 -14.66
N THR A 141 -1.83 -2.05 -14.13
CA THR A 141 -2.92 -1.33 -14.78
C THR A 141 -2.50 0.03 -15.41
N ARG A 142 -1.34 0.62 -15.03
CA ARG A 142 -0.64 1.80 -15.63
C ARG A 142 0.74 2.08 -14.97
N GLN A 143 1.70 2.57 -15.75
CA GLN A 143 3.17 2.63 -15.49
C GLN A 143 3.66 3.63 -14.40
N TYR A 144 4.84 3.37 -13.78
CA TYR A 144 5.53 4.13 -12.69
C TYR A 144 7.07 3.87 -12.78
N VAL A 145 8.06 4.66 -12.29
CA VAL A 145 8.35 5.08 -10.90
C VAL A 145 9.56 6.06 -10.78
N GLY A 146 9.68 6.75 -9.63
CA GLY A 146 10.84 7.60 -9.28
C GLY A 146 11.86 7.13 -8.24
N ALA A 147 11.46 6.36 -7.21
CA ALA A 147 12.39 5.92 -6.16
C ALA A 147 13.24 4.69 -6.57
N GLY A 148 12.77 3.88 -7.53
CA GLY A 148 13.43 2.64 -7.99
C GLY A 148 14.66 2.84 -8.89
N GLY A 149 15.27 4.03 -8.89
CA GLY A 149 16.48 4.35 -9.67
C GLY A 149 17.79 4.29 -8.88
N THR A 150 17.75 3.78 -7.63
CA THR A 150 18.94 3.69 -6.77
C THR A 150 19.97 2.72 -7.35
N PHE A 151 21.25 2.97 -7.09
CA PHE A 151 22.33 2.08 -7.54
C PHE A 151 22.11 0.64 -7.06
N MET A 152 22.10 -0.32 -8.00
CA MET A 152 21.76 -1.74 -7.78
C MET A 152 20.38 -2.01 -7.15
N GLY A 153 19.47 -1.02 -7.13
CA GLY A 153 18.14 -1.15 -6.51
C GLY A 153 18.14 -1.19 -4.98
N MET A 154 19.29 -0.96 -4.32
CA MET A 154 19.40 -0.94 -2.86
C MET A 154 18.58 0.20 -2.25
N ASP A 155 17.93 -0.05 -1.11
CA ASP A 155 17.14 0.96 -0.41
C ASP A 155 17.98 2.17 0.07
N GLN A 156 17.34 3.34 0.18
CA GLN A 156 17.89 4.64 0.64
C GLN A 156 19.15 5.17 -0.10
N ASN A 157 19.68 4.42 -1.07
CA ASN A 157 20.96 4.67 -1.74
C ASN A 157 20.87 5.83 -2.75
N ASN A 158 21.96 6.13 -3.45
CA ASN A 158 22.06 7.23 -4.40
C ASN A 158 21.42 6.85 -5.75
N THR A 159 20.50 7.68 -6.24
CA THR A 159 19.97 7.59 -7.61
C THR A 159 20.89 8.37 -8.55
N VAL A 160 21.63 7.66 -9.40
CA VAL A 160 22.63 8.24 -10.32
C VAL A 160 22.00 8.41 -11.70
N ILE A 161 21.42 9.57 -11.97
CA ILE A 161 20.75 9.88 -13.24
C ILE A 161 20.83 11.38 -13.55
N ASP A 162 20.85 11.72 -14.84
CA ASP A 162 20.79 13.12 -15.26
C ASP A 162 19.41 13.76 -14.99
N ALA A 163 19.33 15.07 -15.13
CA ALA A 163 18.10 15.81 -14.86
C ALA A 163 16.96 15.45 -15.84
N HIS A 164 17.28 15.04 -17.08
CA HIS A 164 16.27 14.65 -18.05
C HIS A 164 15.64 13.29 -17.67
N GLY A 165 16.45 12.30 -17.32
CA GLY A 165 16.01 11.00 -16.82
C GLY A 165 15.23 11.13 -15.50
N LEU A 166 15.70 11.95 -14.55
CA LEU A 166 14.94 12.25 -13.34
C LEU A 166 13.56 12.83 -13.68
N LEU A 167 13.47 13.85 -14.54
CA LEU A 167 12.21 14.53 -14.80
C LEU A 167 11.24 13.68 -15.65
N SER A 168 11.75 12.92 -16.62
CA SER A 168 10.94 12.11 -17.54
C SER A 168 10.49 10.77 -16.93
N ILE A 169 11.37 10.08 -16.20
CA ILE A 169 11.08 8.76 -15.60
C ILE A 169 10.55 8.95 -14.18
N HIS A 170 11.28 9.71 -13.36
CA HIS A 170 11.10 9.70 -11.92
C HIS A 170 10.13 10.78 -11.38
N MET A 171 9.96 11.90 -12.07
CA MET A 171 9.07 13.01 -11.67
C MET A 171 7.69 12.99 -12.34
N ALA A 172 7.55 12.34 -13.50
CA ALA A 172 6.29 12.28 -14.27
C ALA A 172 5.05 11.83 -13.45
N PRO A 173 5.16 10.91 -12.46
CA PRO A 173 4.03 10.57 -11.60
C PRO A 173 3.65 11.65 -10.58
N TYR A 174 4.61 12.41 -10.05
CA TYR A 174 4.35 13.49 -9.10
C TYR A 174 3.49 14.58 -9.72
N TYR A 175 3.73 14.93 -10.99
CA TYR A 175 2.88 15.85 -11.75
C TYR A 175 1.40 15.41 -11.74
N ASN A 176 1.15 14.11 -11.96
CA ASN A 176 -0.19 13.54 -11.91
C ASN A 176 -0.79 13.51 -10.49
N ALA A 177 0.01 13.21 -9.47
CA ALA A 177 -0.44 13.19 -8.07
C ALA A 177 -0.76 14.59 -7.52
N ILE A 178 0.02 15.61 -7.90
CA ILE A 178 -0.17 17.01 -7.50
C ILE A 178 -1.41 17.62 -8.16
N ILE A 179 -1.67 17.32 -9.44
CA ILE A 179 -2.89 17.75 -10.15
C ILE A 179 -4.15 17.11 -9.57
N ARG A 180 -4.03 15.88 -9.03
CA ARG A 180 -5.09 15.17 -8.28
C ARG A 180 -5.15 15.52 -6.79
N GLY A 181 -4.26 16.42 -6.33
CA GLY A 181 -4.33 17.06 -5.02
C GLY A 181 -4.09 16.19 -3.80
N VAL A 182 -3.06 15.34 -3.88
CA VAL A 182 -2.42 14.76 -2.70
C VAL A 182 -2.17 15.84 -1.63
N SER A 183 -2.49 15.53 -0.37
CA SER A 183 -2.56 16.55 0.71
C SER A 183 -1.25 16.87 1.39
N THR A 184 -0.36 15.88 1.37
CA THR A 184 0.94 15.82 2.04
C THR A 184 1.79 14.91 1.18
N VAL A 185 3.04 15.27 0.94
CA VAL A 185 3.99 14.39 0.26
C VAL A 185 5.19 14.23 1.16
N MET A 186 5.48 12.98 1.51
CA MET A 186 6.67 12.62 2.28
C MET A 186 7.90 12.79 1.39
N ILE A 187 8.96 13.37 1.93
CA ILE A 187 10.21 13.54 1.20
C ILE A 187 11.05 12.26 1.34
N SER A 188 11.66 11.79 0.25
CA SER A 188 12.45 10.56 0.30
C SER A 188 13.73 10.71 1.13
N TYR A 189 14.12 9.64 1.84
CA TYR A 189 15.42 9.53 2.48
C TYR A 189 16.60 9.48 1.51
N SER A 190 16.35 9.15 0.23
CA SER A 190 17.41 9.01 -0.79
C SER A 190 18.12 10.33 -1.13
N SER A 191 19.26 10.20 -1.79
CA SER A 191 19.99 11.31 -2.41
C SER A 191 19.76 11.34 -3.91
N TRP A 192 19.64 12.54 -4.47
CA TRP A 192 19.77 12.78 -5.91
C TRP A 192 21.09 13.48 -6.18
N ASN A 193 21.96 12.85 -6.98
CA ASN A 193 23.29 13.36 -7.34
C ASN A 193 24.10 13.87 -6.13
N GLY A 194 24.10 13.09 -5.04
CA GLY A 194 24.82 13.38 -3.80
C GLY A 194 24.11 14.32 -2.82
N VAL A 195 23.04 15.01 -3.22
CA VAL A 195 22.26 15.89 -2.32
C VAL A 195 21.05 15.14 -1.77
N LYS A 196 20.92 15.08 -0.43
CA LYS A 196 19.76 14.46 0.23
C LYS A 196 18.47 15.18 -0.16
N THR A 197 17.44 14.43 -0.53
CA THR A 197 16.18 15.01 -1.04
C THR A 197 15.48 15.89 0.00
N HIS A 198 15.63 15.56 1.29
CA HIS A 198 15.23 16.36 2.46
C HIS A 198 15.84 17.79 2.52
N ALA A 199 16.98 18.02 1.88
CA ALA A 199 17.65 19.33 1.81
C ALA A 199 17.42 20.05 0.46
N ASN A 200 16.64 19.48 -0.46
CA ASN A 200 16.52 19.98 -1.83
C ASN A 200 15.36 20.98 -1.98
N HIS A 201 15.67 22.27 -1.83
CA HIS A 201 14.68 23.36 -1.86
C HIS A 201 13.81 23.36 -3.14
N PHE A 202 14.42 23.14 -4.31
CA PHE A 202 13.75 23.17 -5.62
C PHE A 202 12.62 22.13 -5.71
N LEU A 203 12.88 20.90 -5.25
CA LEU A 203 11.90 19.82 -5.29
C LEU A 203 10.76 20.00 -4.27
N ILE A 204 11.05 20.58 -3.10
CA ILE A 204 10.11 20.68 -1.97
C ILE A 204 9.19 21.91 -2.09
N THR A 205 9.74 23.07 -2.48
CA THR A 205 9.02 24.35 -2.38
C THR A 205 8.25 24.70 -3.65
N ASP A 206 8.87 24.56 -4.82
CA ASP A 206 8.38 25.22 -6.04
C ASP A 206 7.26 24.42 -6.75
N PHE A 207 7.13 23.12 -6.45
CA PHE A 207 6.28 22.20 -7.21
C PHE A 207 5.06 21.66 -6.42
N LEU A 208 5.22 21.41 -5.12
CA LEU A 208 4.47 20.36 -4.42
C LEU A 208 3.12 20.77 -3.81
N LYS A 209 2.95 22.05 -3.44
CA LYS A 209 2.10 22.46 -2.30
C LYS A 209 0.61 22.77 -2.61
N ASN A 210 -0.02 22.13 -3.60
CA ASN A 210 -1.27 22.64 -4.22
C ASN A 210 -2.65 22.02 -3.82
N ARG A 211 -3.21 21.02 -4.55
CA ARG A 211 -4.62 21.17 -5.02
C ARG A 211 -5.71 20.08 -4.74
N LEU A 212 -6.07 19.83 -3.47
CA LEU A 212 -7.38 19.27 -3.01
C LEU A 212 -7.73 17.74 -3.15
N LYS A 213 -8.54 17.20 -2.22
CA LYS A 213 -8.68 15.75 -1.82
C LYS A 213 -9.90 14.92 -2.36
N PHE A 214 -10.03 13.63 -1.97
CA PHE A 214 -11.17 12.70 -2.30
C PHE A 214 -11.56 11.56 -1.26
N ARG A 215 -12.31 10.50 -1.70
CA ARG A 215 -13.32 9.61 -0.98
C ARG A 215 -12.89 8.20 -0.39
N GLU A 216 -13.70 7.13 -0.60
CA GLU A 216 -13.87 5.85 0.14
C GLU A 216 -13.74 4.57 -0.75
N HIS A 217 -13.70 3.37 -0.14
CA HIS A 217 -12.80 2.29 -0.61
C HIS A 217 -13.32 0.89 -1.03
N ARG A 218 -14.19 0.15 -0.32
CA ARG A 218 -14.05 -1.34 -0.28
C ARG A 218 -14.14 -2.15 -1.61
N ASP A 219 -15.26 -2.18 -2.35
CA ASP A 219 -15.40 -3.03 -3.57
C ASP A 219 -14.33 -2.78 -4.65
N LEU A 220 -13.77 -1.56 -4.65
CA LEU A 220 -12.68 -1.14 -5.53
C LEU A 220 -11.41 -1.99 -5.33
N ALA A 221 -11.18 -2.55 -4.14
CA ALA A 221 -10.01 -3.40 -3.88
C ALA A 221 -10.10 -4.74 -4.61
N ARG A 222 -11.26 -5.42 -4.59
CA ARG A 222 -11.48 -6.64 -5.38
C ARG A 222 -11.34 -6.37 -6.88
N GLU A 223 -11.84 -5.23 -7.35
CA GLU A 223 -11.64 -4.80 -8.74
C GLU A 223 -10.17 -4.57 -9.07
N ALA A 224 -9.41 -3.93 -8.18
CA ALA A 224 -7.99 -3.70 -8.34
C ALA A 224 -7.20 -5.03 -8.39
N VAL A 225 -7.56 -6.02 -7.56
CA VAL A 225 -6.93 -7.37 -7.58
C VAL A 225 -7.08 -7.98 -8.97
N ARG A 226 -8.30 -8.19 -9.47
CA ARG A 226 -8.51 -8.85 -10.77
C ARG A 226 -7.85 -8.12 -11.95
N LYS A 227 -7.77 -6.79 -11.91
CA LYS A 227 -7.11 -5.98 -12.94
C LYS A 227 -5.58 -6.01 -12.85
N SER A 228 -5.02 -6.23 -11.67
CA SER A 228 -3.58 -6.26 -11.43
C SER A 228 -2.88 -7.53 -11.95
N MET A 229 -3.60 -8.65 -11.98
CA MET A 229 -3.00 -9.95 -12.30
C MET A 229 -2.54 -10.03 -13.77
N VAL A 230 -1.31 -10.49 -13.97
CA VAL A 230 -0.71 -10.66 -15.29
C VAL A 230 -0.53 -12.14 -15.61
N LEU A 231 -1.19 -12.60 -16.68
CA LEU A 231 -1.06 -13.97 -17.17
C LEU A 231 0.21 -14.08 -18.03
N LEU A 232 1.19 -14.85 -17.57
CA LEU A 232 2.50 -15.00 -18.21
C LEU A 232 2.57 -16.21 -19.14
N LYS A 233 1.94 -17.32 -18.73
CA LYS A 233 1.84 -18.56 -19.51
C LYS A 233 0.42 -19.13 -19.40
N ASN A 234 -0.12 -19.66 -20.48
CA ASN A 234 -1.42 -20.35 -20.48
C ASN A 234 -1.44 -21.53 -21.46
N GLY A 235 -0.96 -22.69 -21.02
CA GLY A 235 -0.81 -23.92 -21.79
C GLY A 235 0.64 -24.20 -22.18
N LYS A 236 0.97 -25.49 -22.37
CA LYS A 236 2.25 -25.94 -22.96
C LYS A 236 2.33 -25.71 -24.47
N SER A 237 1.19 -25.39 -25.12
CA SER A 237 1.14 -24.85 -26.48
C SER A 237 0.05 -23.78 -26.58
N ALA A 238 0.19 -22.85 -27.55
CA ALA A 238 -0.79 -21.79 -27.80
C ALA A 238 -2.20 -22.27 -28.19
N HIS A 239 -2.34 -23.54 -28.58
CA HIS A 239 -3.60 -24.14 -29.05
C HIS A 239 -4.36 -24.89 -27.94
N THR A 240 -3.82 -24.94 -26.71
CA THR A 240 -4.43 -25.70 -25.60
C THR A 240 -4.27 -24.93 -24.29
N PRO A 241 -5.01 -23.82 -24.11
CA PRO A 241 -5.00 -23.04 -22.87
C PRO A 241 -5.57 -23.86 -21.70
N LEU A 242 -5.08 -23.59 -20.49
CA LEU A 242 -5.59 -24.16 -19.23
C LEU A 242 -6.59 -23.22 -18.54
N LEU A 243 -6.37 -21.90 -18.64
CA LEU A 243 -7.24 -20.86 -18.10
C LEU A 243 -8.21 -20.34 -19.17
N PRO A 244 -9.49 -20.08 -18.84
CA PRO A 244 -10.09 -20.20 -17.50
C PRO A 244 -10.40 -21.66 -17.09
N LEU A 245 -10.30 -21.92 -15.78
CA LEU A 245 -10.58 -23.24 -15.20
C LEU A 245 -12.09 -23.52 -15.13
N PRO A 246 -12.52 -24.77 -15.40
CA PRO A 246 -13.92 -25.16 -15.21
C PRO A 246 -14.25 -25.25 -13.71
N LYS A 247 -15.29 -24.51 -13.28
CA LYS A 247 -15.77 -24.48 -11.89
C LYS A 247 -16.38 -25.79 -11.40
N LYS A 248 -16.81 -26.68 -12.30
CA LYS A 248 -17.47 -27.95 -12.00
C LYS A 248 -16.64 -29.10 -12.55
N VAL A 249 -15.92 -29.79 -11.67
CA VAL A 249 -15.12 -31.00 -11.98
C VAL A 249 -15.22 -31.99 -10.82
N GLY A 250 -14.49 -33.10 -10.85
CA GLY A 250 -14.52 -34.10 -9.79
C GLY A 250 -13.71 -33.67 -8.56
N LYS A 251 -12.39 -33.51 -8.72
CA LYS A 251 -11.46 -33.22 -7.61
C LYS A 251 -10.31 -32.32 -8.06
N ILE A 252 -10.08 -31.25 -7.30
CA ILE A 252 -9.00 -30.28 -7.53
C ILE A 252 -8.05 -30.22 -6.34
N LEU A 253 -6.79 -29.90 -6.62
CA LEU A 253 -5.78 -29.62 -5.60
C LEU A 253 -5.54 -28.12 -5.51
N VAL A 254 -5.48 -27.58 -4.30
CA VAL A 254 -4.92 -26.28 -4.00
C VAL A 254 -3.70 -26.51 -3.10
N ALA A 255 -2.56 -25.94 -3.47
CA ALA A 255 -1.28 -26.20 -2.80
C ALA A 255 -0.38 -24.96 -2.73
N GLY A 256 0.71 -25.07 -1.96
CA GLY A 256 1.70 -24.01 -1.78
C GLY A 256 1.43 -23.11 -0.57
N SER A 257 2.50 -22.57 -0.01
CA SER A 257 2.51 -21.78 1.24
C SER A 257 1.73 -20.47 1.20
N HIS A 258 1.32 -20.01 0.01
CA HIS A 258 0.57 -18.76 -0.16
C HIS A 258 -0.92 -19.01 -0.45
N ALA A 259 -1.36 -20.26 -0.56
CA ALA A 259 -2.74 -20.58 -0.88
C ALA A 259 -3.72 -20.23 0.26
N ASP A 260 -3.35 -20.50 1.51
CA ASP A 260 -4.19 -20.21 2.68
C ASP A 260 -3.47 -19.33 3.72
N ASN A 261 -2.72 -18.34 3.24
CA ASN A 261 -1.98 -17.40 4.08
C ASN A 261 -2.31 -15.95 3.68
N LEU A 262 -3.22 -15.32 4.44
CA LEU A 262 -3.67 -13.95 4.24
C LEU A 262 -2.50 -12.95 4.40
N GLY A 263 -1.56 -13.26 5.30
CA GLY A 263 -0.30 -12.54 5.48
C GLY A 263 0.50 -12.42 4.21
N TYR A 264 0.82 -13.56 3.61
CA TYR A 264 1.70 -13.61 2.45
C TYR A 264 1.06 -12.98 1.20
N GLN A 265 -0.26 -13.09 1.02
CA GLN A 265 -0.93 -12.37 -0.09
C GLN A 265 -1.09 -10.86 0.17
N CYS A 266 -0.94 -10.37 1.41
CA CYS A 266 -0.93 -8.93 1.69
C CYS A 266 0.47 -8.34 1.55
N GLY A 267 1.51 -9.00 2.06
CA GLY A 267 2.90 -8.53 2.03
C GLY A 267 3.26 -7.61 3.21
N GLY A 268 4.36 -6.87 3.07
CA GLY A 268 4.81 -5.90 4.07
C GLY A 268 3.83 -4.74 4.25
N TRP A 269 4.09 -3.88 5.23
CA TRP A 269 3.21 -2.75 5.60
C TRP A 269 1.77 -3.13 6.01
N THR A 270 1.48 -4.41 6.26
CA THR A 270 0.15 -4.92 6.68
C THR A 270 0.16 -5.38 8.14
N MET A 271 -0.62 -4.71 9.00
CA MET A 271 -0.69 -4.83 10.47
C MET A 271 0.61 -4.58 11.24
N SER A 272 1.75 -5.07 10.76
CA SER A 272 3.09 -4.73 11.24
C SER A 272 3.95 -4.21 10.09
N TRP A 273 5.08 -3.57 10.43
CA TRP A 273 5.98 -2.94 9.45
C TRP A 273 6.44 -3.93 8.36
N GLN A 274 6.95 -5.09 8.76
CA GLN A 274 7.42 -6.14 7.85
C GLN A 274 6.29 -7.03 7.31
N GLY A 275 5.07 -6.89 7.83
CA GLY A 275 3.94 -7.79 7.55
C GLY A 275 3.96 -9.04 8.43
N GLU A 276 2.85 -9.79 8.39
CA GLU A 276 2.59 -10.94 9.26
C GLU A 276 2.40 -12.23 8.44
N SER A 277 2.46 -13.39 9.12
CA SER A 277 2.10 -14.69 8.54
C SER A 277 0.77 -15.20 9.12
N GLY A 278 0.01 -15.95 8.31
CA GLY A 278 -1.22 -16.62 8.71
C GLY A 278 -2.49 -15.79 8.47
N ASN A 279 -3.56 -16.09 9.21
CA ASN A 279 -4.92 -15.64 8.89
C ASN A 279 -5.62 -14.87 10.03
N ASN A 280 -4.99 -14.73 11.20
CA ASN A 280 -5.65 -14.29 12.44
C ASN A 280 -5.50 -12.79 12.76
N PHE A 281 -4.67 -12.07 11.99
CA PHE A 281 -4.28 -10.68 12.27
C PHE A 281 -5.16 -9.62 11.59
N THR A 282 -5.95 -9.97 10.55
CA THR A 282 -6.91 -9.05 9.91
C THR A 282 -8.11 -9.83 9.33
N ALA A 283 -9.05 -9.16 8.66
CA ALA A 283 -10.12 -9.80 7.92
C ALA A 283 -9.87 -9.69 6.40
N GLY A 284 -10.09 -10.79 5.70
CA GLY A 284 -9.95 -10.89 4.25
C GLY A 284 -10.34 -12.29 3.76
N THR A 285 -10.14 -12.55 2.47
CA THR A 285 -10.39 -13.85 1.84
C THR A 285 -9.07 -14.39 1.29
N THR A 286 -8.63 -15.56 1.78
CA THR A 286 -7.45 -16.25 1.23
C THR A 286 -7.72 -16.79 -0.18
N ILE A 287 -6.67 -17.05 -0.96
CA ILE A 287 -6.80 -17.69 -2.29
C ILE A 287 -7.57 -19.02 -2.19
N LEU A 288 -7.28 -19.86 -1.18
CA LEU A 288 -8.01 -21.11 -0.92
C LEU A 288 -9.48 -20.87 -0.61
N SER A 289 -9.80 -19.89 0.24
CA SER A 289 -11.18 -19.56 0.59
C SER A 289 -11.97 -19.03 -0.61
N ALA A 290 -11.33 -18.21 -1.45
CA ALA A 290 -11.87 -17.71 -2.70
C ALA A 290 -12.16 -18.84 -3.70
N ILE A 291 -11.22 -19.78 -3.87
CA ILE A 291 -11.42 -20.97 -4.72
C ILE A 291 -12.61 -21.80 -4.21
N LYS A 292 -12.64 -22.13 -2.91
CA LYS A 292 -13.75 -22.86 -2.28
C LYS A 292 -15.11 -22.17 -2.45
N GLY A 293 -15.14 -20.84 -2.40
CA GLY A 293 -16.36 -20.04 -2.64
C GLY A 293 -16.75 -19.86 -4.11
N THR A 294 -15.88 -20.23 -5.06
CA THR A 294 -16.08 -19.98 -6.50
C THR A 294 -16.43 -21.26 -7.29
N VAL A 295 -15.96 -22.44 -6.86
CA VAL A 295 -16.27 -23.72 -7.51
C VAL A 295 -17.71 -24.18 -7.27
N ASP A 296 -18.20 -25.07 -8.13
CA ASP A 296 -19.48 -25.76 -7.95
C ASP A 296 -19.43 -26.62 -6.67
N PRO A 297 -20.47 -26.64 -5.81
CA PRO A 297 -20.48 -27.41 -4.56
C PRO A 297 -20.25 -28.92 -4.70
N ALA A 298 -20.39 -29.50 -5.90
CA ALA A 298 -20.05 -30.89 -6.17
C ALA A 298 -18.54 -31.14 -6.39
N THR A 299 -17.74 -30.09 -6.57
CA THR A 299 -16.29 -30.18 -6.81
C THR A 299 -15.54 -30.37 -5.50
N GLN A 300 -14.82 -31.47 -5.35
CA GLN A 300 -14.00 -31.70 -4.16
C GLN A 300 -12.72 -30.86 -4.20
N VAL A 301 -12.55 -29.95 -3.23
CA VAL A 301 -11.34 -29.12 -3.08
C VAL A 301 -10.44 -29.70 -1.99
N ILE A 302 -9.30 -30.28 -2.37
CA ILE A 302 -8.27 -30.73 -1.43
C ILE A 302 -7.25 -29.60 -1.24
N TYR A 303 -6.87 -29.33 0.01
CA TYR A 303 -5.76 -28.45 0.34
C TYR A 303 -4.60 -29.27 0.90
N SER A 304 -3.38 -29.03 0.39
CA SER A 304 -2.14 -29.51 0.98
C SER A 304 -1.03 -28.52 0.69
N GLU A 305 -0.41 -27.95 1.73
CA GLU A 305 0.55 -26.87 1.58
C GLU A 305 1.83 -27.30 0.83
N ASN A 306 2.36 -28.48 1.16
CA ASN A 306 3.56 -29.06 0.56
C ASN A 306 3.35 -30.56 0.28
N PRO A 307 2.63 -30.90 -0.81
CA PRO A 307 2.28 -32.28 -1.13
C PRO A 307 3.45 -33.03 -1.80
N ASP A 308 3.59 -34.32 -1.46
CA ASP A 308 4.50 -35.24 -2.14
C ASP A 308 3.99 -35.60 -3.55
N ALA A 309 4.92 -35.75 -4.51
CA ALA A 309 4.60 -36.03 -5.90
C ALA A 309 3.89 -37.39 -6.12
N GLY A 310 4.24 -38.41 -5.32
CA GLY A 310 3.60 -39.71 -5.36
C GLY A 310 2.15 -39.67 -4.87
N VAL A 311 1.87 -38.86 -3.84
CA VAL A 311 0.50 -38.58 -3.38
C VAL A 311 -0.30 -37.88 -4.47
N VAL A 312 0.23 -36.80 -5.07
CA VAL A 312 -0.48 -36.05 -6.15
C VAL A 312 -0.77 -36.94 -7.36
N ALA A 313 0.18 -37.78 -7.77
CA ALA A 313 0.02 -38.71 -8.89
C ALA A 313 -1.00 -39.82 -8.61
N GLY A 314 -1.00 -40.39 -7.40
CA GLY A 314 -1.94 -41.43 -6.99
C GLY A 314 -3.38 -40.93 -6.89
N ASP A 315 -3.57 -39.70 -6.42
CA ASP A 315 -4.89 -39.11 -6.15
C ASP A 315 -5.68 -38.68 -7.40
N LYS A 316 -5.02 -38.45 -8.54
CA LYS A 316 -5.62 -38.03 -9.82
C LYS A 316 -6.56 -36.82 -9.72
N TYR A 317 -5.97 -35.63 -9.67
CA TYR A 317 -6.67 -34.34 -9.74
C TYR A 317 -6.98 -33.93 -11.18
N ASP A 318 -8.15 -33.31 -11.40
CA ASP A 318 -8.55 -32.72 -12.70
C ASP A 318 -7.59 -31.57 -13.11
N TYR A 319 -7.19 -30.77 -12.12
CA TYR A 319 -6.12 -29.77 -12.18
C TYR A 319 -5.69 -29.37 -10.76
N ALA A 320 -4.56 -28.65 -10.67
CA ALA A 320 -4.04 -28.06 -9.45
C ALA A 320 -3.82 -26.55 -9.58
N ILE A 321 -4.00 -25.84 -8.46
CA ILE A 321 -3.66 -24.42 -8.29
C ILE A 321 -2.57 -24.33 -7.21
N VAL A 322 -1.37 -23.90 -7.59
CA VAL A 322 -0.20 -23.79 -6.72
C VAL A 322 0.08 -22.31 -6.44
N ALA A 323 -0.13 -21.85 -5.21
CA ALA A 323 0.18 -20.49 -4.80
C ALA A 323 1.45 -20.46 -3.94
N VAL A 324 2.50 -19.85 -4.48
CA VAL A 324 3.85 -19.76 -3.89
C VAL A 324 4.43 -18.37 -4.15
N GLY A 325 5.48 -17.97 -3.43
CA GLY A 325 5.87 -16.57 -3.45
C GLY A 325 6.92 -16.14 -2.43
N GLU A 326 7.14 -14.82 -2.38
CA GLU A 326 7.92 -14.14 -1.35
C GLU A 326 7.12 -14.01 -0.05
N ALA A 327 7.75 -14.32 1.09
CA ALA A 327 7.23 -13.90 2.38
C ALA A 327 7.19 -12.36 2.48
N PRO A 328 6.36 -11.77 3.37
CA PRO A 328 6.33 -10.34 3.62
C PRO A 328 7.69 -9.74 3.96
N TYR A 329 7.97 -8.55 3.40
CA TYR A 329 9.13 -7.73 3.69
C TYR A 329 8.82 -6.24 3.46
N ALA A 330 9.57 -5.37 4.12
CA ALA A 330 9.59 -3.93 3.94
C ALA A 330 11.01 -3.38 4.04
N GLU A 331 11.32 -2.38 3.20
CA GLU A 331 12.61 -1.66 3.19
C GLU A 331 13.81 -2.62 3.13
N GLU A 332 14.85 -2.41 3.93
CA GLU A 332 16.15 -3.12 3.88
C GLU A 332 16.04 -4.65 3.97
N LEU A 333 15.02 -5.21 4.66
CA LEU A 333 14.82 -6.67 4.71
C LEU A 333 14.30 -7.25 3.39
N GLY A 334 13.89 -6.38 2.45
CA GLY A 334 13.54 -6.75 1.09
C GLY A 334 14.75 -6.87 0.15
N ASP A 335 15.93 -6.37 0.49
CA ASP A 335 17.09 -6.38 -0.40
C ASP A 335 17.56 -7.83 -0.66
N ASN A 336 17.53 -8.24 -1.94
CA ASN A 336 17.79 -9.62 -2.35
C ASN A 336 18.43 -9.63 -3.74
N LEU A 337 19.66 -10.13 -3.84
CA LEU A 337 20.43 -10.19 -5.10
C LEU A 337 20.12 -11.44 -5.93
N ASN A 338 19.52 -12.48 -5.32
CA ASN A 338 19.29 -13.77 -5.97
C ASN A 338 17.91 -13.83 -6.64
N LEU A 339 16.91 -13.14 -6.08
CA LEU A 339 15.53 -13.03 -6.60
C LEU A 339 14.90 -14.38 -7.03
N THR A 340 15.24 -15.47 -6.36
CA THR A 340 14.64 -16.80 -6.58
C THR A 340 13.32 -16.95 -5.82
N ILE A 341 12.46 -17.87 -6.28
CA ILE A 341 11.25 -18.26 -5.52
C ILE A 341 11.70 -18.95 -4.21
N PRO A 342 11.34 -18.43 -3.02
CA PRO A 342 11.74 -19.04 -1.76
C PRO A 342 11.23 -20.47 -1.57
N ALA A 343 12.02 -21.31 -0.91
CA ALA A 343 11.61 -22.66 -0.52
C ALA A 343 10.42 -22.62 0.47
N PRO A 344 9.47 -23.57 0.41
CA PRO A 344 9.42 -24.74 -0.47
C PRO A 344 8.79 -24.50 -1.86
N GLY A 345 8.74 -23.25 -2.34
CA GLY A 345 8.02 -22.87 -3.57
C GLY A 345 8.42 -23.67 -4.81
N GLU A 346 9.72 -23.77 -5.10
CA GLU A 346 10.24 -24.63 -6.18
C GLU A 346 9.78 -26.08 -6.02
N SER A 347 10.01 -26.69 -4.85
CA SER A 347 9.75 -28.12 -4.65
C SER A 347 8.25 -28.43 -4.75
N VAL A 348 7.37 -27.52 -4.31
CA VAL A 348 5.91 -27.66 -4.51
C VAL A 348 5.54 -27.54 -5.98
N ILE A 349 6.10 -26.58 -6.73
CA ILE A 349 5.89 -26.48 -8.18
C ILE A 349 6.28 -27.80 -8.85
N GLN A 350 7.46 -28.34 -8.55
CA GLN A 350 7.95 -29.56 -9.17
C GLN A 350 7.12 -30.80 -8.77
N SER A 351 6.77 -30.96 -7.49
CA SER A 351 5.98 -32.09 -7.00
C SER A 351 4.55 -32.11 -7.54
N VAL A 352 3.98 -30.96 -7.90
CA VAL A 352 2.62 -30.86 -8.44
C VAL A 352 2.62 -30.82 -9.97
N CYS A 353 3.30 -29.83 -10.58
CA CYS A 353 3.21 -29.52 -12.01
C CYS A 353 3.82 -30.57 -12.93
N LYS A 354 4.73 -31.42 -12.44
CA LYS A 354 5.29 -32.53 -13.22
C LYS A 354 4.32 -33.70 -13.38
N VAL A 355 3.31 -33.82 -12.51
CA VAL A 355 2.41 -34.99 -12.44
C VAL A 355 0.92 -34.67 -12.59
N THR A 356 0.51 -33.41 -12.50
CA THR A 356 -0.85 -32.95 -12.85
C THR A 356 -0.83 -31.59 -13.53
N LYS A 357 -1.93 -31.26 -14.25
CA LYS A 357 -2.09 -29.96 -14.92
C LYS A 357 -2.10 -28.85 -13.87
N CYS A 358 -1.19 -27.88 -13.96
CA CYS A 358 -1.06 -26.87 -12.90
C CYS A 358 -1.15 -25.41 -13.39
N VAL A 359 -1.78 -24.59 -12.57
CA VAL A 359 -1.64 -23.14 -12.58
C VAL A 359 -0.74 -22.75 -11.41
N VAL A 360 0.36 -22.06 -11.68
CA VAL A 360 1.15 -21.39 -10.64
C VAL A 360 0.68 -19.94 -10.50
N VAL A 361 0.27 -19.58 -9.28
CA VAL A 361 -0.08 -18.22 -8.86
C VAL A 361 1.10 -17.69 -8.05
N LEU A 362 1.94 -16.89 -8.69
CA LEU A 362 3.14 -16.33 -8.06
C LEU A 362 2.79 -15.05 -7.31
N VAL A 363 2.96 -15.07 -5.99
CA VAL A 363 2.74 -13.94 -5.10
C VAL A 363 4.09 -13.29 -4.78
N SER A 364 4.34 -12.07 -5.25
CA SER A 364 5.67 -11.44 -5.11
C SER A 364 5.59 -9.92 -5.17
N GLY A 365 6.54 -9.23 -4.55
CA GLY A 365 6.66 -7.77 -4.65
C GLY A 365 7.29 -7.31 -5.98
N ARG A 366 7.85 -8.24 -6.76
CA ARG A 366 8.71 -8.00 -7.92
C ARG A 366 8.81 -9.23 -8.84
N PRO A 367 9.36 -9.10 -10.06
CA PRO A 367 9.77 -10.24 -10.88
C PRO A 367 10.80 -11.13 -10.16
N LEU A 368 10.72 -12.44 -10.38
CA LEU A 368 11.62 -13.45 -9.80
C LEU A 368 12.17 -14.39 -10.89
N VAL A 369 13.22 -15.14 -10.57
CA VAL A 369 13.72 -16.24 -11.42
C VAL A 369 12.64 -17.30 -11.59
N VAL A 370 12.05 -17.37 -12.80
CA VAL A 370 11.01 -18.37 -13.16
C VAL A 370 11.40 -19.26 -14.34
N GLU A 371 12.35 -18.84 -15.18
CA GLU A 371 12.72 -19.54 -16.42
C GLU A 371 13.04 -21.05 -16.24
N PRO A 372 13.80 -21.48 -15.20
CA PRO A 372 14.09 -22.90 -14.97
C PRO A 372 12.85 -23.78 -14.73
N TYR A 373 11.73 -23.18 -14.30
CA TYR A 373 10.50 -23.88 -13.91
C TYR A 373 9.38 -23.73 -14.96
N LEU A 374 9.55 -22.86 -15.96
CA LEU A 374 8.51 -22.57 -16.95
C LEU A 374 8.10 -23.79 -17.78
N SER A 375 8.96 -24.80 -17.94
CA SER A 375 8.65 -26.04 -18.65
C SER A 375 7.64 -26.92 -17.90
N ASP A 376 7.74 -26.98 -16.57
CA ASP A 376 6.89 -27.80 -15.71
C ASP A 376 5.46 -27.23 -15.65
N MET A 377 5.35 -25.92 -15.47
CA MET A 377 4.08 -25.19 -15.34
C MET A 377 3.24 -25.27 -16.63
N ASP A 378 1.93 -25.57 -16.54
CA ASP A 378 1.04 -25.37 -17.69
C ASP A 378 0.64 -23.90 -17.81
N ALA A 379 0.28 -23.24 -16.70
CA ALA A 379 0.02 -21.81 -16.65
C ALA A 379 0.78 -21.13 -15.50
N LEU A 380 1.13 -19.86 -15.70
CA LEU A 380 1.81 -19.01 -14.72
C LEU A 380 1.13 -17.64 -14.70
N VAL A 381 0.79 -17.17 -13.49
CA VAL A 381 0.15 -15.89 -13.24
C VAL A 381 0.96 -15.12 -12.20
N ALA A 382 1.36 -13.88 -12.51
CA ALA A 382 1.85 -12.94 -11.51
C ALA A 382 0.64 -12.31 -10.80
N ALA A 383 0.46 -12.66 -9.52
CA ALA A 383 -0.57 -12.12 -8.63
C ALA A 383 -0.12 -10.85 -7.91
N TRP A 384 1.19 -10.58 -7.91
CA TRP A 384 1.84 -9.56 -7.09
C TRP A 384 1.56 -9.79 -5.61
N LEU A 385 1.31 -8.73 -4.84
CA LEU A 385 0.79 -8.79 -3.47
C LEU A 385 -0.65 -8.25 -3.50
N PRO A 386 -1.68 -9.10 -3.66
CA PRO A 386 -3.05 -8.67 -3.96
C PRO A 386 -3.84 -8.07 -2.76
N GLY A 387 -3.37 -8.20 -1.52
CA GLY A 387 -4.10 -7.67 -0.35
C GLY A 387 -5.24 -8.59 0.13
N THR A 388 -6.27 -8.02 0.76
CA THR A 388 -7.30 -8.82 1.48
C THR A 388 -8.30 -9.51 0.56
N GLU A 389 -8.47 -9.04 -0.67
CA GLU A 389 -9.57 -9.45 -1.54
C GLU A 389 -9.21 -10.60 -2.48
N GLY A 390 -8.74 -11.73 -1.94
CA GLY A 390 -8.32 -12.91 -2.70
C GLY A 390 -9.39 -13.49 -3.65
N GLN A 391 -10.66 -13.12 -3.47
CA GLN A 391 -11.72 -13.38 -4.45
C GLN A 391 -11.41 -12.81 -5.84
N GLY A 392 -10.69 -11.69 -5.93
CA GLY A 392 -10.24 -11.13 -7.22
C GLY A 392 -9.27 -12.05 -7.97
N VAL A 393 -8.61 -12.98 -7.30
CA VAL A 393 -7.77 -14.02 -7.93
C VAL A 393 -8.65 -15.11 -8.55
N ALA A 394 -9.62 -15.63 -7.80
CA ALA A 394 -10.57 -16.62 -8.31
C ALA A 394 -11.44 -16.07 -9.46
N ASP A 395 -11.81 -14.78 -9.40
CA ASP A 395 -12.56 -14.08 -10.44
C ASP A 395 -11.95 -14.24 -11.85
N VAL A 396 -10.62 -14.22 -11.99
CA VAL A 396 -9.93 -14.38 -13.28
C VAL A 396 -9.49 -15.81 -13.58
N LEU A 397 -9.13 -16.60 -12.56
CA LEU A 397 -8.78 -18.01 -12.73
C LEU A 397 -9.95 -18.83 -13.28
N PHE A 398 -11.18 -18.55 -12.82
CA PHE A 398 -12.40 -19.27 -13.21
C PHE A 398 -13.23 -18.54 -14.29
N GLY A 399 -12.68 -17.49 -14.92
CA GLY A 399 -13.30 -16.83 -16.06
C GLY A 399 -14.60 -16.07 -15.77
N ASP A 400 -14.84 -15.64 -14.52
CA ASP A 400 -15.85 -14.60 -14.28
C ASP A 400 -15.43 -13.32 -15.02
N TYR A 401 -14.16 -12.93 -14.89
CA TYR A 401 -13.53 -11.86 -15.65
C TYR A 401 -12.34 -12.37 -16.46
N GLY A 402 -11.99 -11.64 -17.51
CA GLY A 402 -10.80 -11.91 -18.32
C GLY A 402 -9.53 -11.36 -17.68
N PHE A 403 -8.38 -11.99 -17.92
CA PHE A 403 -7.08 -11.40 -17.61
C PHE A 403 -6.83 -10.16 -18.49
N THR A 404 -6.54 -9.02 -17.85
CA THR A 404 -6.26 -7.74 -18.53
C THR A 404 -4.94 -7.10 -18.14
N GLY A 405 -4.33 -7.51 -17.02
CA GLY A 405 -3.09 -6.90 -16.51
C GLY A 405 -1.93 -7.06 -17.48
N LYS A 406 -1.04 -6.06 -17.49
CA LYS A 406 0.18 -6.03 -18.30
C LYS A 406 1.38 -5.76 -17.41
N LEU A 407 2.54 -6.32 -17.73
CA LEU A 407 3.74 -6.19 -16.90
C LEU A 407 4.16 -4.71 -16.75
N PRO A 408 4.21 -4.19 -15.51
CA PRO A 408 4.66 -2.82 -15.23
C PRO A 408 6.18 -2.71 -15.09
N LEU A 409 6.86 -3.85 -15.07
CA LEU A 409 8.31 -4.00 -14.98
C LEU A 409 8.74 -5.06 -15.98
N THR A 410 9.98 -4.95 -16.45
CA THR A 410 10.63 -6.01 -17.22
C THR A 410 10.76 -7.28 -16.38
N TRP A 411 10.43 -8.45 -16.94
CA TRP A 411 10.80 -9.73 -16.33
C TRP A 411 12.13 -10.20 -16.91
N PHE A 412 13.17 -10.27 -16.08
CA PHE A 412 14.50 -10.74 -16.47
C PHE A 412 14.53 -12.27 -16.66
N ARG A 413 15.50 -12.75 -17.44
CA ARG A 413 15.87 -14.17 -17.54
C ARG A 413 16.67 -14.60 -16.32
N SER A 414 17.72 -13.83 -16.04
CA SER A 414 18.66 -14.07 -14.94
C SER A 414 19.05 -12.75 -14.26
N VAL A 415 19.44 -12.81 -12.99
CA VAL A 415 19.74 -11.62 -12.18
C VAL A 415 20.98 -10.87 -12.65
N GLU A 416 21.89 -11.53 -13.35
CA GLU A 416 23.09 -10.94 -13.97
C GLU A 416 22.76 -9.94 -15.10
N GLN A 417 21.52 -9.92 -15.59
CA GLN A 417 21.05 -8.89 -16.53
C GLN A 417 20.74 -7.55 -15.84
N LEU A 418 20.65 -7.51 -14.51
CA LEU A 418 20.18 -6.34 -13.78
C LEU A 418 21.31 -5.30 -13.59
N PRO A 419 21.03 -3.98 -13.78
CA PRO A 419 19.75 -3.40 -14.19
C PRO A 419 19.47 -3.52 -15.70
N MET A 420 18.22 -3.86 -16.06
CA MET A 420 17.74 -3.92 -17.44
C MET A 420 16.29 -3.41 -17.54
N ASN A 421 16.10 -2.32 -18.26
CA ASN A 421 14.85 -1.58 -18.42
C ASN A 421 14.47 -1.42 -19.89
N VAL A 422 13.17 -1.20 -20.13
CA VAL A 422 12.66 -0.97 -21.48
C VAL A 422 13.29 0.28 -22.10
N GLY A 423 13.95 0.11 -23.25
CA GLY A 423 14.71 1.15 -23.93
C GLY A 423 16.23 1.05 -23.78
N ASP A 424 16.74 0.18 -22.90
CA ASP A 424 18.17 -0.09 -22.80
C ASP A 424 18.71 -0.78 -24.07
N ALA A 425 19.98 -0.53 -24.41
CA ALA A 425 20.60 -1.12 -25.59
C ALA A 425 20.80 -2.65 -25.47
N HIS A 426 20.87 -3.18 -24.23
CA HIS A 426 21.05 -4.59 -23.89
C HIS A 426 19.74 -5.30 -23.50
N TYR A 427 18.59 -4.82 -23.98
CA TYR A 427 17.26 -5.31 -23.57
C TYR A 427 16.90 -6.72 -24.13
N ASP A 428 17.20 -7.78 -23.38
CA ASP A 428 16.77 -9.17 -23.63
C ASP A 428 15.93 -9.73 -22.45
N PRO A 429 14.64 -9.41 -22.37
CA PRO A 429 13.79 -9.88 -21.29
C PRO A 429 13.23 -11.28 -21.52
N LEU A 430 12.91 -11.98 -20.42
CA LEU A 430 12.10 -13.20 -20.44
C LEU A 430 10.64 -12.88 -20.82
N PHE A 431 10.09 -11.85 -20.19
CA PHE A 431 8.82 -11.24 -20.58
C PHE A 431 9.02 -9.71 -20.62
N PRO A 432 8.81 -9.07 -21.79
CA PRO A 432 9.03 -7.63 -21.91
C PRO A 432 8.03 -6.82 -21.09
N PHE A 433 8.41 -5.59 -20.78
CA PHE A 433 7.50 -4.59 -20.23
C PHE A 433 6.25 -4.45 -21.11
N GLY A 434 5.07 -4.38 -20.49
CA GLY A 434 3.79 -4.39 -21.18
C GLY A 434 3.32 -5.78 -21.66
N PHE A 435 4.07 -6.86 -21.44
CA PHE A 435 3.62 -8.22 -21.74
C PHE A 435 2.46 -8.66 -20.84
N GLY A 436 1.62 -9.57 -21.33
CA GLY A 436 0.55 -10.19 -20.55
C GLY A 436 -0.48 -10.80 -21.48
N LEU A 437 -0.72 -12.10 -21.34
CA LEU A 437 -1.76 -12.80 -22.09
C LEU A 437 -3.14 -12.39 -21.58
N THR A 438 -4.15 -12.54 -22.42
CA THR A 438 -5.54 -12.17 -22.11
C THR A 438 -6.46 -13.37 -22.22
N THR A 439 -7.51 -13.40 -21.40
CA THR A 439 -8.64 -14.33 -21.54
C THR A 439 -9.94 -13.54 -21.67
N THR A 440 -10.99 -14.17 -22.19
CA THR A 440 -12.35 -13.63 -22.17
C THR A 440 -13.07 -14.02 -20.88
N GLY A 441 -13.69 -13.04 -20.22
CA GLY A 441 -14.57 -13.28 -19.06
C GLY A 441 -16.01 -13.62 -19.48
N THR A 442 -16.83 -13.96 -18.48
CA THR A 442 -18.26 -14.28 -18.64
C THR A 442 -19.20 -13.24 -18.02
N LYS A 443 -18.64 -12.22 -17.36
CA LYS A 443 -19.34 -11.09 -16.71
C LYS A 443 -18.81 -9.73 -17.19
#